data_AF-A0A7S1KN23-F1
#
_entry.id   AF-A0A7S1KN23-F1
#
_cell.length_a   1.000
_cell.length_b   1.000
_cell.length_c   1.000
_cell.angle_alpha   90.00
_cell.angle_beta   90.00
_cell.angle_gamma   90.00
#
_symmetry.space_group_name_H-M   'P 1'
#
loop_
_entity.id
_entity.type
_entity.pdbx_description
1 polymer ?
#
loop_
_entity_poly.entity_id
_entity_poly.type
_entity_poly.pdbx_seq_one_letter_code
_entity_poly.pdbx_strand_id
1 'polypeptide(L)'
;CSGVDNMSSSYLTLTLLVICLILGLSAEKTLTNIPANAPASPGLRFLLENSGLNQIMTDALPELTKQIQDTPFQDLNLTQHVGIVGNVDIQLTNIHIAQLDIQSIQATFKTPNLVSVSTQGVTVQIKLDFSFRQQSWPHTSGSGDIEADCTGASMGVTVSTSVSPKDAGKPHFNADDVQASLGQMKIHIHGGGSVGWLLSALEGLFQTQIKGSIEQQLKQTLTQTVNVQINNQIDQTPFVITVPVDPLHTSLDIDLSLTSAPSVVQGIATSLILDTKAETYISGKHIEPPFQPVPLPKDVSSADTDFALYVTQWIGNAAVWQLFQAGALKYRLTNDLVPPESPIHLNTTDLKNYIPELYAKFPNQLVVIDIAANQAPSVSFGSSVTTEINATLTFSVVDPKQGSLQEAFVVSTYLAGSVSGFTVKASTTGTALNVTGTLDPFKISIKLDKTDIGDVDMGRIQNTINILLNYGIREYVNQKLQKGYVVDLPKGLKVSNVVFKFETGYLALGGKVTYAPPQGSALYAFKRRVFMSQMEREILAKYECDEGLNYRRLECQPLWDLYYGK
;
A
#
# COMPACT_ATOMS: atom_id res chain seq x y z
N CYS A 1 27.15 22.39 -3.04
CA CYS A 1 25.70 22.54 -3.23
C CYS A 1 25.09 21.16 -3.39
N SER A 2 24.53 20.68 -2.29
CA SER A 2 23.66 19.52 -2.20
C SER A 2 22.34 19.80 -2.90
N GLY A 3 21.81 18.83 -3.63
CA GLY A 3 20.40 18.80 -4.00
C GLY A 3 20.15 18.34 -5.42
N VAL A 4 19.23 17.38 -5.50
CA VAL A 4 18.41 17.03 -6.67
C VAL A 4 19.10 16.16 -7.72
N ASP A 5 18.97 14.84 -7.54
CA ASP A 5 18.43 13.92 -8.57
C ASP A 5 18.47 12.48 -8.05
N ASN A 6 17.55 12.18 -7.12
CA ASN A 6 17.29 10.83 -6.61
C ASN A 6 15.80 10.49 -6.79
N MET A 7 15.23 10.84 -7.95
CA MET A 7 13.81 10.67 -8.29
C MET A 7 13.63 9.90 -9.59
N SER A 8 14.00 8.62 -9.62
CA SER A 8 13.60 7.74 -10.74
C SER A 8 13.34 6.28 -10.38
N SER A 9 13.13 5.94 -9.09
CA SER A 9 12.77 4.57 -8.65
C SER A 9 11.41 4.46 -7.95
N SER A 10 10.59 5.53 -7.98
CA SER A 10 9.42 5.68 -7.09
C SER A 10 8.06 5.70 -7.80
N TYR A 11 8.00 5.35 -9.09
CA TYR A 11 6.79 5.46 -9.91
C TYR A 11 6.18 4.10 -10.31
N LEU A 12 6.98 3.04 -10.25
CA LEU A 12 6.55 1.65 -10.40
C LEU A 12 6.10 1.04 -9.06
N THR A 13 6.49 1.67 -7.94
CA THR A 13 6.50 1.13 -6.57
C THR A 13 5.16 1.12 -5.82
N LEU A 14 4.11 1.76 -6.32
CA LEU A 14 2.79 1.73 -5.66
C LEU A 14 1.65 1.18 -6.53
N THR A 15 1.76 1.37 -7.85
CA THR A 15 1.01 0.69 -8.91
C THR A 15 0.99 -0.82 -8.63
N LEU A 16 2.17 -1.35 -8.35
CA LEU A 16 2.37 -2.75 -8.00
C LEU A 16 2.13 -3.03 -6.52
N LEU A 17 2.30 -2.08 -5.59
CA LEU A 17 1.92 -2.28 -4.18
C LEU A 17 0.43 -2.55 -3.98
N VAL A 18 -0.41 -1.89 -4.79
CA VAL A 18 -1.84 -2.19 -4.89
C VAL A 18 -2.00 -3.63 -5.33
N ILE A 19 -1.39 -4.03 -6.44
CA ILE A 19 -1.31 -5.42 -6.89
C ILE A 19 -0.68 -6.34 -5.80
N CYS A 20 0.20 -5.88 -4.92
CA CYS A 20 0.86 -6.66 -3.87
C CYS A 20 0.01 -6.83 -2.60
N LEU A 21 -0.80 -5.83 -2.25
CA LEU A 21 -1.84 -5.91 -1.22
C LEU A 21 -3.03 -6.75 -1.71
N ILE A 22 -3.23 -6.82 -3.03
CA ILE A 22 -4.32 -7.49 -3.73
C ILE A 22 -3.98 -8.93 -4.11
N LEU A 23 -2.72 -9.26 -4.40
CA LEU A 23 -2.39 -10.59 -4.89
C LEU A 23 -1.99 -11.56 -3.76
N GLY A 24 -1.67 -11.10 -2.54
CA GLY A 24 -1.06 -11.95 -1.50
C GLY A 24 -1.89 -13.22 -1.29
N LEU A 25 -1.38 -14.40 -1.58
CA LEU A 25 -1.93 -15.77 -1.61
C LEU A 25 -0.87 -16.92 -1.66
N SER A 26 -0.30 -17.51 -0.58
CA SER A 26 0.05 -18.98 -0.39
C SER A 26 0.92 -19.27 0.84
N ALA A 27 1.21 -20.46 1.36
CA ALA A 27 0.50 -21.72 1.65
C ALA A 27 0.97 -22.19 3.02
N GLU A 28 0.21 -23.07 3.67
CA GLU A 28 0.57 -23.70 4.95
C GLU A 28 1.91 -24.45 4.85
N LYS A 29 3.01 -23.73 5.03
CA LYS A 29 4.08 -24.24 5.87
C LYS A 29 3.78 -23.74 7.26
N THR A 30 3.68 -24.69 8.19
CA THR A 30 3.77 -24.43 9.62
C THR A 30 4.82 -23.34 9.81
N LEU A 31 4.39 -22.17 10.29
CA LEU A 31 5.27 -21.07 10.58
C LEU A 31 6.28 -21.56 11.60
N THR A 32 7.49 -21.92 11.17
CA THR A 32 8.56 -22.28 12.10
C THR A 32 9.18 -21.05 12.75
N ASN A 33 8.86 -19.84 12.25
CA ASN A 33 9.36 -18.56 12.76
C ASN A 33 8.23 -17.52 12.92
N ILE A 34 7.08 -17.88 13.51
CA ILE A 34 6.29 -16.86 14.21
C ILE A 34 7.15 -16.40 15.40
N PRO A 35 7.44 -15.09 15.59
CA PRO A 35 7.93 -14.65 16.89
C PRO A 35 6.91 -15.11 17.92
N ALA A 36 7.35 -15.82 18.97
CA ALA A 36 6.52 -16.61 19.90
C ALA A 36 5.31 -15.89 20.56
N ASN A 37 5.09 -14.61 20.25
CA ASN A 37 4.06 -13.72 20.74
C ASN A 37 3.08 -13.22 19.64
N ALA A 38 3.02 -13.79 18.42
CA ALA A 38 2.06 -13.31 17.43
C ALA A 38 0.61 -13.47 17.93
N PRO A 39 -0.24 -12.44 17.75
CA PRO A 39 -1.61 -12.51 18.22
C PRO A 39 -2.42 -13.68 17.65
N ALA A 40 -3.25 -14.30 18.49
CA ALA A 40 -4.17 -15.37 18.05
C ALA A 40 -5.28 -14.86 17.11
N SER A 41 -5.44 -13.54 16.98
CA SER A 41 -6.40 -12.88 16.08
C SER A 41 -5.75 -11.63 15.49
N PRO A 42 -6.03 -11.29 14.22
CA PRO A 42 -5.45 -10.11 13.58
C PRO A 42 -5.99 -8.79 14.17
N GLY A 43 -5.15 -7.75 14.22
CA GLY A 43 -5.60 -6.40 14.58
C GLY A 43 -6.36 -5.71 13.43
N LEU A 44 -6.02 -6.04 12.18
CA LEU A 44 -6.72 -5.60 10.99
C LEU A 44 -6.76 -6.72 9.96
N ARG A 45 -7.92 -6.91 9.34
CA ARG A 45 -8.11 -7.85 8.22
C ARG A 45 -8.57 -7.09 6.99
N PHE A 46 -7.84 -7.26 5.90
CA PHE A 46 -8.26 -6.80 4.58
C PHE A 46 -8.80 -7.98 3.77
N LEU A 47 -9.86 -7.73 3.01
CA LEU A 47 -10.45 -8.67 2.10
C LEU A 47 -10.60 -8.05 0.72
N LEU A 48 -10.25 -8.81 -0.30
CA LEU A 48 -10.52 -8.47 -1.69
C LEU A 48 -11.36 -9.56 -2.32
N GLU A 49 -12.48 -9.17 -2.92
CA GLU A 49 -13.34 -10.09 -3.65
C GLU A 49 -12.87 -10.29 -5.09
N ASN A 50 -13.28 -11.39 -5.71
CA ASN A 50 -13.05 -11.61 -7.15
C ASN A 50 -13.56 -10.44 -8.01
N SER A 51 -14.69 -9.80 -7.64
CA SER A 51 -15.22 -8.62 -8.35
C SER A 51 -14.20 -7.48 -8.36
N GLY A 52 -13.65 -7.14 -7.20
CA GLY A 52 -12.59 -6.14 -7.06
C GLY A 52 -11.33 -6.50 -7.82
N LEU A 53 -10.87 -7.75 -7.69
CA LEU A 53 -9.70 -8.23 -8.43
C LEU A 53 -9.89 -8.09 -9.95
N ASN A 54 -11.05 -8.50 -10.48
CA ASN A 54 -11.35 -8.37 -11.90
C ASN A 54 -11.39 -6.91 -12.35
N GLN A 55 -11.97 -6.02 -11.54
CA GLN A 55 -12.00 -4.58 -11.85
C GLN A 55 -10.57 -4.01 -11.92
N ILE A 56 -9.73 -4.33 -10.94
CA ILE A 56 -8.32 -3.90 -10.93
C ILE A 56 -7.54 -4.41 -12.14
N MET A 57 -7.73 -5.69 -12.50
CA MET A 57 -7.06 -6.26 -13.67
C MET A 57 -7.54 -5.64 -14.98
N THR A 58 -8.83 -5.33 -15.07
CA THR A 58 -9.42 -4.63 -16.22
C THR A 58 -8.85 -3.23 -16.35
N ASP A 59 -8.78 -2.49 -15.24
CA ASP A 59 -8.23 -1.14 -15.19
C ASP A 59 -6.71 -1.10 -15.51
N ALA A 60 -5.98 -2.16 -15.15
CA ALA A 60 -4.56 -2.32 -15.43
C ALA A 60 -4.26 -2.80 -16.87
N LEU A 61 -5.26 -3.35 -17.58
CA LEU A 61 -5.06 -3.99 -18.88
C LEU A 61 -4.33 -3.09 -19.91
N PRO A 62 -4.64 -1.79 -20.07
CA PRO A 62 -3.94 -0.96 -21.04
C PRO A 62 -2.43 -0.85 -20.77
N GLU A 63 -2.04 -0.74 -19.50
CA GLU A 63 -0.62 -0.67 -19.09
C GLU A 63 0.07 -2.02 -19.25
N LEU A 64 -0.62 -3.12 -18.92
CA LEU A 64 -0.12 -4.49 -19.14
C LEU A 64 0.11 -4.77 -20.62
N THR A 65 -0.86 -4.42 -21.47
CA THR A 65 -0.76 -4.53 -22.94
C THR A 65 0.47 -3.78 -23.44
N LYS A 66 0.66 -2.53 -22.99
CA LYS A 66 1.81 -1.73 -23.37
C LYS A 66 3.15 -2.33 -22.92
N GLN A 67 3.24 -2.83 -21.69
CA GLN A 67 4.44 -3.52 -21.19
C GLN A 67 4.79 -4.75 -22.03
N ILE A 68 3.77 -5.51 -22.45
CA ILE A 68 3.98 -6.67 -23.32
C ILE A 68 4.45 -6.22 -24.71
N GLN A 69 3.84 -5.20 -25.29
CA GLN A 69 4.26 -4.66 -26.60
C GLN A 69 5.70 -4.14 -26.59
N ASP A 70 6.11 -3.48 -25.51
CA ASP A 70 7.46 -2.94 -25.34
C ASP A 70 8.53 -4.04 -25.08
N THR A 71 8.13 -5.32 -24.94
CA THR A 71 9.04 -6.44 -24.64
C THR A 71 10.11 -6.59 -25.73
N PRO A 72 11.41 -6.62 -25.38
CA PRO A 72 12.47 -6.85 -26.35
C PRO A 72 12.43 -8.31 -26.81
N PHE A 73 12.67 -8.51 -28.09
CA PHE A 73 12.94 -9.83 -28.63
C PHE A 73 14.35 -9.85 -29.19
N GLN A 74 15.04 -10.98 -29.04
CA GLN A 74 16.40 -11.13 -29.54
C GLN A 74 16.36 -11.45 -31.04
N ASP A 75 17.30 -10.87 -31.78
CA ASP A 75 17.54 -11.22 -33.18
C ASP A 75 17.91 -12.72 -33.29
N LEU A 76 17.48 -13.35 -34.37
CA LEU A 76 17.71 -14.77 -34.62
C LEU A 76 18.57 -14.95 -35.86
N ASN A 77 19.65 -15.73 -35.70
CA ASN A 77 20.54 -16.13 -36.79
C ASN A 77 20.49 -17.64 -36.93
N LEU A 78 20.18 -18.12 -38.12
CA LEU A 78 19.93 -19.55 -38.35
C LEU A 78 20.29 -19.96 -39.77
N THR A 79 20.68 -21.22 -39.95
CA THR A 79 20.94 -21.82 -41.26
C THR A 79 19.87 -22.87 -41.54
N GLN A 80 19.05 -22.64 -42.57
CA GLN A 80 18.00 -23.56 -42.99
C GLN A 80 18.42 -24.34 -44.22
N HIS A 81 18.32 -25.67 -44.18
CA HIS A 81 18.49 -26.50 -45.36
C HIS A 81 17.20 -26.50 -46.17
N VAL A 82 17.29 -26.18 -47.46
CA VAL A 82 16.19 -26.18 -48.41
C VAL A 82 16.57 -27.11 -49.57
N GLY A 83 15.78 -28.16 -49.81
CA GLY A 83 16.19 -29.27 -50.68
C GLY A 83 16.59 -28.90 -52.12
N ILE A 84 16.14 -27.75 -52.64
CA ILE A 84 16.46 -27.29 -54.00
C ILE A 84 17.66 -26.32 -54.03
N VAL A 85 17.88 -25.52 -52.98
CA VAL A 85 18.89 -24.44 -52.97
C VAL A 85 20.02 -24.64 -51.96
N GLY A 86 20.00 -25.74 -51.21
CA GLY A 86 21.01 -26.07 -50.21
C GLY A 86 20.82 -25.26 -48.93
N ASN A 87 21.94 -24.97 -48.25
CA ASN A 87 21.93 -24.24 -46.99
C ASN A 87 21.76 -22.74 -47.24
N VAL A 88 20.85 -22.12 -46.48
CA VAL A 88 20.55 -20.70 -46.54
C VAL A 88 20.71 -20.12 -45.15
N ASP A 89 21.62 -19.16 -45.01
CA ASP A 89 21.75 -18.36 -43.79
C ASP A 89 20.64 -17.31 -43.78
N ILE A 90 19.89 -17.24 -42.69
CA ILE A 90 18.77 -16.34 -42.49
C ILE A 90 19.00 -15.59 -41.19
N GLN A 91 18.85 -14.27 -41.25
CA GLN A 91 18.87 -13.38 -40.09
C GLN A 91 17.48 -12.75 -39.95
N LEU A 92 16.97 -12.74 -38.73
CA LEU A 92 15.71 -12.10 -38.36
C LEU A 92 16.05 -11.03 -37.32
N THR A 93 15.73 -9.79 -37.64
CA THR A 93 16.09 -8.64 -36.81
C THR A 93 14.85 -7.79 -36.51
N ASN A 94 14.95 -6.88 -35.54
CA ASN A 94 13.89 -5.92 -35.24
C ASN A 94 12.55 -6.62 -34.93
N ILE A 95 12.62 -7.77 -34.26
CA ILE A 95 11.44 -8.55 -33.88
C ILE A 95 10.69 -7.79 -32.79
N HIS A 96 9.43 -7.44 -33.03
CA HIS A 96 8.60 -6.76 -32.04
C HIS A 96 7.10 -7.02 -32.23
N ILE A 97 6.35 -6.82 -31.16
CA ILE A 97 4.89 -6.84 -31.20
C ILE A 97 4.41 -5.45 -31.61
N ALA A 98 4.00 -5.30 -32.88
CA ALA A 98 3.50 -4.04 -33.41
C ALA A 98 2.09 -3.70 -32.88
N GLN A 99 1.25 -4.71 -32.69
CA GLN A 99 -0.10 -4.55 -32.14
C GLN A 99 -0.44 -5.71 -31.21
N LEU A 100 -1.03 -5.38 -30.06
CA LEU A 100 -1.61 -6.34 -29.13
C LEU A 100 -2.97 -5.82 -28.71
N ASP A 101 -4.01 -6.60 -29.00
CA ASP A 101 -5.36 -6.33 -28.53
C ASP A 101 -5.84 -7.50 -27.67
N ILE A 102 -6.40 -7.18 -26.51
CA ILE A 102 -6.89 -8.15 -25.53
C ILE A 102 -8.33 -7.75 -25.20
N GLN A 103 -9.30 -8.55 -25.63
CA GLN A 103 -10.72 -8.22 -25.43
C GLN A 103 -11.13 -8.24 -23.96
N SER A 104 -10.65 -9.22 -23.20
CA SER A 104 -10.91 -9.27 -21.76
C SER A 104 -9.80 -9.96 -20.99
N ILE A 105 -9.67 -9.57 -19.73
CA ILE A 105 -8.81 -10.19 -18.73
C ILE A 105 -9.68 -10.61 -17.55
N GLN A 106 -9.48 -11.84 -17.07
CA GLN A 106 -10.21 -12.38 -15.94
C GLN A 106 -9.22 -12.89 -14.92
N ALA A 107 -9.50 -12.59 -13.66
CA ALA A 107 -8.72 -13.03 -12.53
C ALA A 107 -9.62 -13.65 -11.46
N THR A 108 -9.16 -14.76 -10.89
CA THR A 108 -9.93 -15.55 -9.93
C THR A 108 -9.04 -16.05 -8.81
N PHE A 109 -9.53 -15.91 -7.59
CA PHE A 109 -8.98 -16.56 -6.42
C PHE A 109 -9.34 -18.06 -6.40
N LYS A 110 -8.35 -18.90 -6.12
CA LYS A 110 -8.48 -20.35 -5.96
C LYS A 110 -7.85 -20.78 -4.65
N THR A 111 -8.45 -21.75 -3.99
CA THR A 111 -7.96 -22.25 -2.70
C THR A 111 -6.65 -23.03 -2.84
N PRO A 112 -5.83 -23.09 -1.77
CA PRO A 112 -5.97 -22.31 -0.54
C PRO A 112 -5.63 -20.83 -0.75
N ASN A 113 -5.00 -20.50 -1.88
CA ASN A 113 -4.18 -19.32 -1.99
C ASN A 113 -3.52 -19.16 -3.37
N LEU A 114 -4.31 -19.07 -4.43
CA LEU A 114 -3.78 -18.88 -5.78
C LEU A 114 -4.59 -17.79 -6.49
N VAL A 115 -3.94 -16.92 -7.25
CA VAL A 115 -4.61 -16.11 -8.29
C VAL A 115 -4.37 -16.79 -9.63
N SER A 116 -5.43 -17.14 -10.34
CA SER A 116 -5.34 -17.41 -11.78
C SER A 116 -5.82 -16.21 -12.57
N VAL A 117 -4.93 -15.66 -13.40
CA VAL A 117 -5.21 -14.62 -14.39
C VAL A 117 -5.20 -15.24 -15.78
N SER A 118 -6.16 -14.90 -16.62
CA SER A 118 -6.23 -15.35 -18.01
C SER A 118 -6.82 -14.28 -18.92
N THR A 119 -6.39 -14.26 -20.16
CA THR A 119 -6.89 -13.34 -21.20
C THR A 119 -7.78 -14.08 -22.19
N GLN A 120 -8.79 -13.40 -22.74
CA GLN A 120 -9.61 -13.91 -23.84
C GLN A 120 -9.62 -12.93 -25.01
N GLY A 121 -9.78 -13.48 -26.21
CA GLY A 121 -9.84 -12.69 -27.45
C GLY A 121 -8.54 -11.94 -27.74
N VAL A 122 -7.39 -12.59 -27.57
CA VAL A 122 -6.10 -11.96 -27.84
C VAL A 122 -5.79 -12.01 -29.34
N THR A 123 -5.45 -10.87 -29.91
CA THR A 123 -4.88 -10.76 -31.25
C THR A 123 -3.53 -10.08 -31.17
N VAL A 124 -2.56 -10.60 -31.94
CA VAL A 124 -1.18 -10.11 -31.92
C VAL A 124 -0.72 -9.91 -33.35
N GLN A 125 -0.17 -8.74 -33.65
CA GLN A 125 0.58 -8.50 -34.86
C GLN A 125 2.06 -8.40 -34.51
N ILE A 126 2.87 -9.25 -35.13
CA ILE A 126 4.32 -9.25 -35.00
C ILE A 126 4.90 -8.65 -36.28
N LYS A 127 5.90 -7.79 -36.13
CA LYS A 127 6.72 -7.30 -37.24
C LYS A 127 8.18 -7.65 -37.00
N LEU A 128 8.87 -7.99 -38.08
CA LEU A 128 10.30 -8.21 -38.08
C LEU A 128 10.89 -7.98 -39.46
N ASP A 129 12.20 -7.75 -39.49
CA ASP A 129 12.98 -7.67 -40.71
C ASP A 129 13.71 -8.99 -40.93
N PHE A 130 13.87 -9.40 -42.19
CA PHE A 130 14.68 -10.57 -42.55
C PHE A 130 15.76 -10.22 -43.57
N SER A 131 16.87 -10.94 -43.49
CA SER A 131 17.84 -11.05 -44.58
C SER A 131 18.25 -12.50 -44.77
N PHE A 132 18.58 -12.88 -45.99
CA PHE A 132 19.06 -14.23 -46.28
C PHE A 132 20.24 -14.22 -47.24
N ARG A 133 21.05 -15.28 -47.19
CA ARG A 133 22.15 -15.55 -48.11
C ARG A 133 22.32 -17.05 -48.34
N GLN A 134 22.31 -17.47 -49.60
CA GLN A 134 22.62 -18.84 -49.97
C GLN A 134 24.11 -19.13 -49.79
N GLN A 135 24.43 -20.24 -49.11
CA GLN A 135 25.82 -20.70 -48.98
C GLN A 135 26.35 -21.28 -50.29
N SER A 136 25.47 -21.87 -51.10
CA SER A 136 25.81 -22.45 -52.40
C SER A 136 25.78 -21.40 -53.52
N TRP A 137 26.62 -21.57 -54.54
CA TRP A 137 26.60 -20.75 -55.75
C TRP A 137 25.20 -20.80 -56.41
N PRO A 138 24.61 -19.66 -56.82
CA PRO A 138 25.25 -18.36 -57.07
C PRO A 138 25.27 -17.36 -55.89
N HIS A 139 25.09 -17.82 -54.64
CA HIS A 139 25.08 -16.98 -53.44
C HIS A 139 24.03 -15.87 -53.46
N THR A 140 22.80 -16.20 -53.90
CA THR A 140 21.73 -15.20 -53.88
C THR A 140 21.47 -14.72 -52.46
N SER A 141 21.21 -13.42 -52.35
CA SER A 141 20.86 -12.76 -51.09
C SER A 141 19.69 -11.82 -51.30
N GLY A 142 18.94 -11.58 -50.25
CA GLY A 142 17.83 -10.65 -50.26
C GLY A 142 17.46 -10.24 -48.84
N SER A 143 16.63 -9.21 -48.77
CA SER A 143 16.09 -8.70 -47.51
C SER A 143 14.67 -8.22 -47.71
N GLY A 144 13.96 -8.09 -46.60
CA GLY A 144 12.59 -7.60 -46.57
C GLY A 144 12.06 -7.56 -45.15
N ASP A 145 10.75 -7.41 -45.03
CA ASP A 145 10.03 -7.37 -43.76
C ASP A 145 8.90 -8.41 -43.76
N ILE A 146 8.49 -8.79 -42.56
CA ILE A 146 7.45 -9.78 -42.33
C ILE A 146 6.46 -9.22 -41.32
N GLU A 147 5.19 -9.28 -41.69
CA GLU A 147 4.06 -9.06 -40.80
C GLU A 147 3.39 -10.40 -40.52
N ALA A 148 3.25 -10.76 -39.24
CA ALA A 148 2.58 -11.98 -38.83
C ALA A 148 1.36 -11.66 -37.95
N ASP A 149 0.19 -11.95 -38.46
CA ASP A 149 -1.08 -11.80 -37.76
C ASP A 149 -1.43 -13.10 -37.03
N CYS A 150 -1.55 -13.02 -35.71
CA CYS A 150 -1.82 -14.13 -34.82
C CYS A 150 -3.28 -14.08 -34.35
N THR A 151 -3.99 -15.19 -34.54
CA THR A 151 -5.38 -15.36 -34.11
C THR A 151 -5.51 -16.54 -33.15
N GLY A 152 -6.41 -16.43 -32.17
CA GLY A 152 -6.56 -17.43 -31.12
C GLY A 152 -5.38 -17.45 -30.14
N ALA A 153 -4.67 -16.33 -29.99
CA ALA A 153 -3.65 -16.19 -28.98
C ALA A 153 -4.28 -16.22 -27.58
N SER A 154 -3.48 -16.62 -26.59
CA SER A 154 -3.89 -16.64 -25.19
C SER A 154 -2.69 -16.46 -24.27
N MET A 155 -2.93 -15.79 -23.14
CA MET A 155 -1.97 -15.66 -22.06
C MET A 155 -2.67 -15.98 -20.74
N GLY A 156 -1.92 -16.57 -19.82
CA GLY A 156 -2.39 -16.88 -18.49
C GLY A 156 -1.24 -17.02 -17.51
N VAL A 157 -1.50 -16.65 -16.27
CA VAL A 157 -0.56 -16.86 -15.18
C VAL A 157 -1.32 -17.31 -13.94
N THR A 158 -0.82 -18.36 -13.30
CA THR A 158 -1.21 -18.73 -11.93
C THR A 158 -0.10 -18.29 -10.99
N VAL A 159 -0.49 -17.53 -9.97
CA VAL A 159 0.40 -16.94 -8.97
C VAL A 159 0.06 -17.53 -7.62
N SER A 160 1.05 -18.13 -6.96
CA SER A 160 1.08 -18.36 -5.52
C SER A 160 1.87 -17.25 -4.85
N THR A 161 1.87 -17.25 -3.53
CA THR A 161 2.50 -16.26 -2.69
C THR A 161 2.88 -16.87 -1.36
N SER A 162 3.42 -16.10 -0.45
CA SER A 162 3.94 -16.53 0.83
C SER A 162 4.09 -15.31 1.71
N VAL A 163 4.47 -15.54 2.95
CA VAL A 163 5.19 -14.51 3.69
C VAL A 163 6.63 -14.51 3.19
N SER A 164 7.20 -13.33 2.98
CA SER A 164 8.56 -13.16 2.50
C SER A 164 9.53 -13.91 3.40
N PRO A 165 10.42 -14.76 2.84
CA PRO A 165 11.43 -15.46 3.62
C PRO A 165 12.55 -14.52 4.12
N LYS A 166 12.63 -13.30 3.56
CA LYS A 166 13.64 -12.29 3.91
C LYS A 166 13.20 -11.36 5.03
N ASP A 167 11.92 -11.04 5.07
CA ASP A 167 11.31 -10.06 5.97
C ASP A 167 9.94 -10.60 6.41
N ALA A 168 9.92 -11.26 7.57
CA ALA A 168 8.69 -11.85 8.09
C ALA A 168 7.63 -10.75 8.26
N GLY A 169 6.43 -10.96 7.70
CA GLY A 169 5.34 -9.99 7.75
C GLY A 169 5.01 -9.29 6.43
N LYS A 170 5.77 -9.50 5.36
CA LYS A 170 5.43 -8.99 4.01
C LYS A 170 4.93 -10.10 3.09
N PRO A 171 4.01 -9.84 2.14
CA PRO A 171 3.63 -10.82 1.12
C PRO A 171 4.79 -11.02 0.13
N HIS A 172 4.86 -12.20 -0.48
CA HIS A 172 5.86 -12.55 -1.50
C HIS A 172 5.26 -13.49 -2.54
N PHE A 173 5.44 -13.19 -3.82
CA PHE A 173 4.78 -13.78 -4.98
C PHE A 173 5.64 -14.78 -5.75
N ASN A 174 5.02 -15.80 -6.33
CA ASN A 174 5.64 -16.73 -7.26
C ASN A 174 4.68 -17.06 -8.40
N ALA A 175 5.14 -16.91 -9.64
CA ALA A 175 4.47 -17.44 -10.82
C ALA A 175 4.70 -18.96 -10.89
N ASP A 176 3.65 -19.73 -10.68
CA ASP A 176 3.71 -21.19 -10.65
C ASP A 176 3.48 -21.80 -12.03
N ASP A 177 2.50 -21.28 -12.76
CA ASP A 177 2.16 -21.72 -14.10
C ASP A 177 2.01 -20.49 -15.00
N VAL A 178 2.81 -20.42 -16.07
CA VAL A 178 2.80 -19.31 -17.02
C VAL A 178 2.57 -19.85 -18.42
N GLN A 179 1.45 -19.43 -19.00
CA GLN A 179 0.97 -19.86 -20.29
C GLN A 179 1.00 -18.65 -21.24
N ALA A 180 1.55 -18.87 -22.42
CA ALA A 180 1.50 -17.93 -23.55
C ALA A 180 1.45 -18.77 -24.82
N SER A 181 0.52 -18.43 -25.71
CA SER A 181 0.30 -19.07 -27.00
C SER A 181 -0.06 -18.01 -28.03
N LEU A 182 0.57 -18.05 -29.20
CA LEU A 182 0.24 -17.18 -30.33
C LEU A 182 -0.87 -17.77 -31.23
N GLY A 183 -1.35 -18.98 -30.95
CA GLY A 183 -2.41 -19.61 -31.73
C GLY A 183 -2.01 -19.84 -33.20
N GLN A 184 -2.90 -19.50 -34.13
CA GLN A 184 -2.67 -19.61 -35.57
C GLN A 184 -2.03 -18.33 -36.11
N MET A 185 -0.96 -18.47 -36.90
CA MET A 185 -0.24 -17.34 -37.49
C MET A 185 -0.43 -17.30 -39.01
N LYS A 186 -0.78 -16.12 -39.52
CA LYS A 186 -0.83 -15.81 -40.94
C LYS A 186 0.31 -14.86 -41.26
N ILE A 187 1.16 -15.24 -42.20
CA ILE A 187 2.42 -14.56 -42.47
C ILE A 187 2.32 -13.81 -43.80
N HIS A 188 2.72 -12.55 -43.79
CA HIS A 188 2.78 -11.63 -44.92
C HIS A 188 4.23 -11.20 -45.09
N ILE A 189 4.83 -11.57 -46.23
CA ILE A 189 6.24 -11.31 -46.53
C ILE A 189 6.32 -10.23 -47.59
N HIS A 190 7.09 -9.18 -47.31
CA HIS A 190 7.32 -8.05 -48.19
C HIS A 190 8.81 -7.96 -48.52
N GLY A 191 9.17 -7.86 -49.80
CA GLY A 191 10.57 -7.87 -50.24
C GLY A 191 11.15 -9.27 -50.49
N GLY A 192 12.48 -9.39 -50.63
CA GLY A 192 13.19 -10.66 -50.84
C GLY A 192 13.12 -11.29 -52.25
N GLY A 193 12.32 -10.72 -53.17
CA GLY A 193 12.05 -11.30 -54.49
C GLY A 193 11.09 -12.48 -54.40
N SER A 194 10.24 -12.68 -55.43
CA SER A 194 9.18 -13.70 -55.44
C SER A 194 9.70 -15.14 -55.57
N VAL A 195 10.48 -15.62 -54.61
CA VAL A 195 11.06 -16.96 -54.59
C VAL A 195 10.24 -17.88 -53.67
N GLY A 196 9.42 -18.76 -54.26
CA GLY A 196 8.50 -19.61 -53.51
C GLY A 196 9.15 -20.51 -52.44
N TRP A 197 10.42 -20.89 -52.60
CA TRP A 197 11.15 -21.68 -51.61
C TRP A 197 11.43 -20.88 -50.31
N LEU A 198 11.60 -19.57 -50.40
CA LEU A 198 11.86 -18.67 -49.26
C LEU A 198 10.60 -18.53 -48.42
N LEU A 199 9.42 -18.43 -49.05
CA LEU A 199 8.14 -18.44 -48.37
C LEU A 199 7.98 -19.70 -47.52
N SER A 200 8.20 -20.89 -48.10
CA SER A 200 8.10 -22.16 -47.36
C SER A 200 9.14 -22.28 -46.23
N ALA A 201 10.36 -21.79 -46.44
CA ALA A 201 11.39 -21.78 -45.40
C ALA A 201 11.00 -20.86 -44.23
N LEU A 202 10.57 -19.62 -44.53
CA LEU A 202 10.14 -18.66 -43.52
C LEU A 202 8.87 -19.13 -42.80
N GLU A 203 7.88 -19.67 -43.52
CA GLU A 203 6.68 -20.26 -42.90
C GLU A 203 7.05 -21.36 -41.88
N GLY A 204 7.97 -22.26 -42.24
CA GLY A 204 8.45 -23.30 -41.33
C GLY A 204 9.16 -22.75 -40.10
N LEU A 205 9.99 -21.72 -40.27
CA LEU A 205 10.71 -21.05 -39.18
C LEU A 205 9.77 -20.29 -38.25
N PHE A 206 8.76 -19.63 -38.79
CA PHE A 206 7.74 -18.95 -37.99
C PHE A 206 6.96 -19.96 -37.15
N GLN A 207 6.43 -21.00 -37.78
CA GLN A 207 5.60 -22.01 -37.09
C GLN A 207 6.32 -22.70 -35.93
N THR A 208 7.65 -22.78 -35.97
CA THR A 208 8.44 -23.51 -34.99
C THR A 208 9.29 -22.60 -34.10
N GLN A 209 10.31 -21.94 -34.68
CA GLN A 209 11.35 -21.25 -33.93
C GLN A 209 10.90 -19.88 -33.43
N ILE A 210 10.33 -19.05 -34.31
CA ILE A 210 9.96 -17.67 -33.95
C ILE A 210 8.76 -17.69 -33.00
N LYS A 211 7.73 -18.48 -33.31
CA LYS A 211 6.58 -18.67 -32.43
C LYS A 211 7.01 -19.12 -31.03
N GLY A 212 7.81 -20.18 -30.94
CA GLY A 212 8.30 -20.70 -29.66
C GLY A 212 9.17 -19.70 -28.90
N SER A 213 10.04 -18.97 -29.61
CA SER A 213 10.90 -17.93 -29.01
C SER A 213 10.07 -16.78 -28.42
N ILE A 214 9.08 -16.27 -29.16
CA ILE A 214 8.19 -15.20 -28.67
C ILE A 214 7.36 -15.68 -27.49
N GLU A 215 6.72 -16.86 -27.59
CA GLU A 215 5.96 -17.45 -26.48
C GLU A 215 6.82 -17.64 -25.23
N GLN A 216 8.07 -18.08 -25.38
CA GLN A 216 8.99 -18.27 -24.27
C GLN A 216 9.47 -16.94 -23.67
N GLN A 217 9.74 -15.93 -24.50
CA GLN A 217 10.11 -14.59 -24.04
C GLN A 217 8.96 -13.92 -23.28
N LEU A 218 7.71 -14.10 -23.74
CA LEU A 218 6.52 -13.64 -23.01
C LEU A 218 6.39 -14.35 -21.65
N LYS A 219 6.55 -15.68 -21.61
CA LYS A 219 6.55 -16.43 -20.34
C LYS A 219 7.61 -15.94 -19.38
N GLN A 220 8.85 -15.78 -19.85
CA GLN A 220 9.95 -15.27 -19.03
C GLN A 220 9.67 -13.86 -18.51
N THR A 221 9.13 -12.98 -19.35
CA THR A 221 8.78 -11.60 -18.95
C THR A 221 7.71 -11.61 -17.87
N LEU A 222 6.65 -12.40 -18.01
CA LEU A 222 5.61 -12.56 -16.99
C LEU A 222 6.19 -13.14 -15.68
N THR A 223 7.00 -14.20 -15.76
CA THR A 223 7.67 -14.79 -14.58
C THR A 223 8.57 -13.77 -13.88
N GLN A 224 9.37 -13.00 -14.62
CA GLN A 224 10.26 -11.98 -14.05
C GLN A 224 9.47 -10.82 -13.43
N THR A 225 8.38 -10.39 -14.06
CA THR A 225 7.49 -9.40 -13.49
C THR A 225 7.00 -9.88 -12.13
N VAL A 226 6.38 -11.06 -12.04
CA VAL A 226 5.86 -11.65 -10.80
C VAL A 226 6.96 -11.89 -9.75
N ASN A 227 7.98 -12.69 -10.08
CA ASN A 227 8.92 -13.20 -9.09
C ASN A 227 9.96 -12.17 -8.65
N VAL A 228 10.20 -11.14 -9.47
CA VAL A 228 11.29 -10.18 -9.23
C VAL A 228 10.76 -8.77 -9.08
N GLN A 229 10.00 -8.26 -10.05
CA GLN A 229 9.60 -6.85 -10.04
C GLN A 229 8.59 -6.57 -8.92
N ILE A 230 7.57 -7.42 -8.78
CA ILE A 230 6.57 -7.29 -7.70
C ILE A 230 7.24 -7.43 -6.34
N ASN A 231 7.98 -8.52 -6.12
CA ASN A 231 8.59 -8.82 -4.83
C ASN A 231 9.59 -7.76 -4.36
N ASN A 232 10.45 -7.26 -5.25
CA ASN A 232 11.42 -6.24 -4.86
C ASN A 232 10.74 -4.93 -4.41
N GLN A 233 9.55 -4.62 -4.94
CA GLN A 233 8.84 -3.42 -4.53
C GLN A 233 8.17 -3.58 -3.16
N ILE A 234 7.65 -4.77 -2.87
CA ILE A 234 7.14 -5.09 -1.54
C ILE A 234 8.24 -4.98 -0.52
N ASP A 235 9.39 -5.60 -0.81
CA ASP A 235 10.55 -5.57 0.07
C ASP A 235 10.93 -4.12 0.41
N GLN A 236 10.81 -3.20 -0.55
CA GLN A 236 11.11 -1.76 -0.39
C GLN A 236 9.99 -0.93 0.26
N THR A 237 8.79 -1.47 0.42
CA THR A 237 7.66 -0.69 0.95
C THR A 237 7.58 -0.81 2.47
N PRO A 238 7.45 0.31 3.19
CA PRO A 238 7.20 0.25 4.62
C PRO A 238 5.81 -0.32 4.90
N PHE A 239 5.76 -1.39 5.69
CA PHE A 239 4.51 -1.95 6.24
C PHE A 239 4.17 -1.28 7.58
N VAL A 240 4.53 0.00 7.72
CA VAL A 240 4.32 0.79 8.94
C VAL A 240 3.70 2.11 8.54
N ILE A 241 2.60 2.48 9.21
CA ILE A 241 1.96 3.80 9.09
C ILE A 241 2.32 4.62 10.31
N THR A 242 2.97 5.77 10.10
CA THR A 242 3.26 6.72 11.18
C THR A 242 2.15 7.76 11.30
N VAL A 243 1.55 7.85 12.49
CA VAL A 243 0.48 8.78 12.84
C VAL A 243 1.01 9.80 13.86
N PRO A 244 1.08 11.10 13.52
CA PRO A 244 1.44 12.13 14.48
C PRO A 244 0.32 12.33 15.50
N VAL A 245 0.69 12.51 16.76
CA VAL A 245 -0.23 12.75 17.89
C VAL A 245 0.01 14.15 18.43
N ASP A 246 -0.58 15.15 17.79
CA ASP A 246 -0.67 16.51 18.31
C ASP A 246 -1.82 16.56 19.35
N PRO A 247 -1.67 17.20 20.53
CA PRO A 247 -0.61 18.10 21.01
C PRO A 247 0.51 17.40 21.81
N LEU A 248 0.60 16.07 21.79
CA LEU A 248 1.55 15.33 22.63
C LEU A 248 2.98 15.31 22.05
N HIS A 249 3.20 15.91 20.88
CA HIS A 249 4.50 16.00 20.20
C HIS A 249 5.21 14.65 20.05
N THR A 250 4.43 13.60 19.81
CA THR A 250 4.91 12.23 19.60
C THR A 250 4.27 11.64 18.34
N SER A 251 4.83 10.55 17.86
CA SER A 251 4.28 9.78 16.75
C SER A 251 4.06 8.34 17.16
N LEU A 252 2.99 7.75 16.62
CA LEU A 252 2.67 6.34 16.76
C LEU A 252 2.90 5.64 15.43
N ASP A 253 3.61 4.53 15.46
CA ASP A 253 3.78 3.64 14.32
C ASP A 253 2.76 2.51 14.41
N ILE A 254 2.07 2.22 13.32
CA ILE A 254 1.12 1.12 13.17
C ILE A 254 1.74 0.08 12.25
N ASP A 255 2.12 -1.06 12.80
CA ASP A 255 2.72 -2.18 12.07
C ASP A 255 1.67 -3.05 11.39
N LEU A 256 1.66 -3.01 10.07
CA LEU A 256 0.77 -3.75 9.17
C LEU A 256 1.38 -5.08 8.69
N SER A 257 2.44 -5.55 9.35
CA SER A 257 3.02 -6.87 9.08
C SER A 257 1.95 -7.96 9.16
N LEU A 258 1.98 -8.86 8.18
CA LEU A 258 1.11 -10.02 8.10
C LEU A 258 1.34 -10.96 9.28
N THR A 259 0.25 -11.36 9.94
CA THR A 259 0.29 -12.37 11.02
C THR A 259 0.26 -13.80 10.48
N SER A 260 -0.16 -13.97 9.23
CA SER A 260 -0.21 -15.25 8.54
C SER A 260 -0.01 -15.07 7.04
N ALA A 261 0.29 -16.17 6.36
CA ALA A 261 0.16 -16.22 4.92
C ALA A 261 -1.26 -15.78 4.50
N PRO A 262 -1.39 -14.99 3.44
CA PRO A 262 -2.70 -14.67 2.90
C PRO A 262 -3.43 -15.92 2.40
N SER A 263 -4.76 -15.93 2.50
CA SER A 263 -5.59 -17.12 2.23
C SER A 263 -6.90 -16.80 1.53
N VAL A 264 -7.34 -17.67 0.64
CA VAL A 264 -8.68 -17.61 0.02
C VAL A 264 -9.71 -18.21 0.93
N VAL A 265 -10.80 -17.49 1.14
CA VAL A 265 -12.03 -18.01 1.72
C VAL A 265 -13.13 -18.06 0.68
N GLN A 266 -13.94 -19.11 0.79
CA GLN A 266 -15.16 -19.26 0.01
C GLN A 266 -16.33 -18.94 0.95
N GLY A 267 -16.90 -17.75 0.81
CA GLY A 267 -18.07 -17.29 1.55
C GLY A 267 -19.19 -16.89 0.59
N ILE A 268 -19.86 -15.76 0.88
CA ILE A 268 -20.83 -15.13 -0.04
C ILE A 268 -20.17 -14.80 -1.39
N ALA A 269 -18.94 -14.28 -1.33
CA ALA A 269 -18.04 -14.15 -2.45
C ALA A 269 -16.76 -14.97 -2.18
N THR A 270 -16.04 -15.33 -3.25
CA THR A 270 -14.68 -15.84 -3.09
C THR A 270 -13.76 -14.64 -2.91
N SER A 271 -13.06 -14.64 -1.77
CA SER A 271 -12.28 -13.49 -1.34
C SER A 271 -10.91 -13.94 -0.86
N LEU A 272 -9.93 -13.08 -1.10
CA LEU A 272 -8.63 -13.19 -0.49
C LEU A 272 -8.62 -12.41 0.84
N ILE A 273 -8.09 -13.02 1.90
CA ILE A 273 -7.84 -12.41 3.21
C ILE A 273 -6.36 -12.13 3.42
N LEU A 274 -6.06 -10.90 3.86
CA LEU A 274 -4.78 -10.49 4.43
C LEU A 274 -5.01 -10.11 5.90
N ASP A 275 -4.42 -10.89 6.79
CA ASP A 275 -4.47 -10.68 8.24
C ASP A 275 -3.17 -10.01 8.70
N THR A 276 -3.31 -8.84 9.33
CA THR A 276 -2.19 -8.01 9.78
C THR A 276 -2.20 -7.84 11.30
N LYS A 277 -1.02 -7.59 11.86
CA LYS A 277 -0.85 -7.33 13.29
C LYS A 277 -1.60 -6.06 13.70
N ALA A 278 -1.48 -5.02 12.89
CA ALA A 278 -1.97 -3.66 13.14
C ALA A 278 -1.66 -3.18 14.56
N GLU A 279 -0.49 -3.55 15.05
CA GLU A 279 -0.04 -3.15 16.38
C GLU A 279 0.40 -1.69 16.35
N THR A 280 -0.02 -0.92 17.33
CA THR A 280 0.40 0.47 17.47
C THR A 280 1.46 0.60 18.57
N TYR A 281 2.55 1.31 18.30
CA TYR A 281 3.63 1.60 19.26
C TYR A 281 4.22 3.00 19.09
N ILE A 282 4.92 3.50 20.11
CA ILE A 282 5.63 4.78 20.00
C ILE A 282 6.75 4.63 18.98
N SER A 283 6.85 5.57 18.04
CA SER A 283 7.85 5.49 16.98
C SER A 283 9.27 5.35 17.53
N GLY A 284 10.01 4.35 17.03
CA GLY A 284 11.34 3.97 17.51
C GLY A 284 11.39 3.24 18.86
N LYS A 285 10.25 2.95 19.51
CA LYS A 285 10.15 2.24 20.79
C LYS A 285 9.01 1.23 20.76
N HIS A 286 9.32 0.02 20.28
CA HIS A 286 8.36 -1.07 20.26
C HIS A 286 8.30 -1.78 21.62
N ILE A 287 7.10 -1.83 22.20
CA ILE A 287 6.78 -2.60 23.40
C ILE A 287 5.43 -3.28 23.17
N GLU A 288 5.38 -4.61 23.27
CA GLU A 288 4.15 -5.36 22.99
C GLU A 288 3.07 -5.06 24.06
N PRO A 289 1.82 -4.72 23.67
CA PRO A 289 0.72 -4.56 24.61
C PRO A 289 0.38 -5.88 25.34
N PRO A 290 -0.03 -5.84 26.64
CA PRO A 290 -0.30 -7.03 27.45
C PRO A 290 -1.70 -7.63 27.22
N PHE A 291 -2.33 -7.33 26.08
CA PHE A 291 -3.65 -7.81 25.68
C PHE A 291 -3.60 -8.27 24.22
N GLN A 292 -4.72 -8.72 23.68
CA GLN A 292 -4.78 -9.29 22.32
C GLN A 292 -5.96 -8.69 21.54
N PRO A 293 -5.92 -8.67 20.19
CA PRO A 293 -7.05 -8.27 19.36
C PRO A 293 -8.28 -9.15 19.57
N VAL A 294 -9.46 -8.58 19.30
CA VAL A 294 -10.71 -9.35 19.30
C VAL A 294 -10.75 -10.27 18.07
N PRO A 295 -11.37 -11.46 18.16
CA PRO A 295 -11.57 -12.31 17.00
C PRO A 295 -12.44 -11.61 15.94
N LEU A 296 -12.01 -11.70 14.69
CA LEU A 296 -12.77 -11.21 13.54
C LEU A 296 -13.64 -12.32 12.94
N PRO A 297 -14.82 -12.00 12.38
CA PRO A 297 -15.67 -12.98 11.72
C PRO A 297 -14.94 -13.66 10.55
N LYS A 298 -15.19 -14.95 10.36
CA LYS A 298 -14.61 -15.73 9.25
C LYS A 298 -15.28 -15.41 7.92
N ASP A 299 -16.59 -15.21 7.94
CA ASP A 299 -17.40 -14.91 6.76
C ASP A 299 -17.61 -13.40 6.66
N VAL A 300 -17.14 -12.84 5.56
CA VAL A 300 -17.04 -11.41 5.40
C VAL A 300 -17.26 -11.05 3.94
N SER A 301 -18.41 -10.45 3.69
CA SER A 301 -18.65 -9.28 2.83
C SER A 301 -20.14 -9.21 2.47
N SER A 302 -20.60 -8.05 1.99
CA SER A 302 -21.91 -7.97 1.32
C SER A 302 -21.71 -8.24 -0.17
N ALA A 303 -22.72 -8.77 -0.85
CA ALA A 303 -22.65 -9.07 -2.29
C ALA A 303 -22.35 -7.86 -3.19
N ASP A 304 -22.41 -6.63 -2.65
CA ASP A 304 -22.22 -5.38 -3.39
C ASP A 304 -20.87 -4.71 -3.15
N THR A 305 -19.94 -5.31 -2.40
CA THR A 305 -18.59 -4.76 -2.20
C THR A 305 -17.56 -5.41 -3.11
N ASP A 306 -16.47 -4.70 -3.39
CA ASP A 306 -15.30 -5.25 -4.09
C ASP A 306 -14.18 -5.58 -3.09
N PHE A 307 -14.16 -4.87 -1.97
CA PHE A 307 -13.23 -5.08 -0.87
C PHE A 307 -13.92 -4.86 0.47
N ALA A 308 -13.34 -5.42 1.53
CA ALA A 308 -13.70 -5.12 2.90
C ALA A 308 -12.47 -4.95 3.80
N LEU A 309 -12.60 -4.14 4.84
CA LEU A 309 -11.58 -3.81 5.82
C LEU A 309 -12.20 -3.92 7.21
N TYR A 310 -11.58 -4.71 8.07
CA TYR A 310 -11.98 -4.92 9.44
C TYR A 310 -10.90 -4.30 10.33
N VAL A 311 -11.28 -3.26 11.05
CA VAL A 311 -10.39 -2.54 11.96
C VAL A 311 -10.84 -2.82 13.38
N THR A 312 -10.05 -3.58 14.14
CA THR A 312 -10.41 -3.89 15.53
C THR A 312 -10.09 -2.72 16.46
N GLN A 313 -10.81 -2.64 17.58
CA GLN A 313 -10.52 -1.66 18.64
C GLN A 313 -9.11 -1.84 19.25
N TRP A 314 -8.42 -2.93 18.93
CA TRP A 314 -7.01 -3.19 19.28
C TRP A 314 -6.12 -2.00 18.95
N ILE A 315 -6.24 -1.43 17.75
CA ILE A 315 -5.37 -0.33 17.28
C ILE A 315 -5.48 0.86 18.26
N GLY A 316 -6.72 1.22 18.62
CA GLY A 316 -6.99 2.30 19.57
C GLY A 316 -6.50 1.99 20.99
N ASN A 317 -6.75 0.78 21.49
CA ASN A 317 -6.30 0.37 22.83
C ASN A 317 -4.77 0.29 22.94
N ALA A 318 -4.10 -0.26 21.93
CA ALA A 318 -2.64 -0.29 21.84
C ALA A 318 -2.08 1.14 21.83
N ALA A 319 -2.64 2.04 21.02
CA ALA A 319 -2.22 3.43 20.97
C ALA A 319 -2.29 4.13 22.34
N VAL A 320 -3.44 4.09 23.01
CA VAL A 320 -3.61 4.78 24.31
C VAL A 320 -2.82 4.11 25.43
N TRP A 321 -2.60 2.78 25.36
CA TRP A 321 -1.72 2.07 26.28
C TRP A 321 -0.26 2.51 26.13
N GLN A 322 0.23 2.62 24.90
CA GLN A 322 1.60 3.05 24.62
C GLN A 322 1.86 4.49 25.05
N LEU A 323 0.91 5.40 24.77
CA LEU A 323 0.98 6.77 25.25
C LEU A 323 0.98 6.85 26.78
N PHE A 324 0.22 5.97 27.45
CA PHE A 324 0.23 5.89 28.91
C PHE A 324 1.58 5.39 29.45
N GLN A 325 2.11 4.29 28.90
CA GLN A 325 3.42 3.73 29.31
C GLN A 325 4.56 4.73 29.08
N ALA A 326 4.49 5.53 28.01
CA ALA A 326 5.44 6.59 27.74
C ALA A 326 5.29 7.82 28.66
N GLY A 327 4.26 7.86 29.52
CA GLY A 327 3.94 9.00 30.37
C GLY A 327 3.43 10.23 29.60
N ALA A 328 3.02 10.04 28.35
CA ALA A 328 2.61 11.09 27.42
C ALA A 328 1.17 11.57 27.64
N LEU A 329 0.31 10.80 28.32
CA LEU A 329 -1.07 11.17 28.62
C LEU A 329 -1.17 12.17 29.79
N LYS A 330 -0.55 13.34 29.58
CA LYS A 330 -0.58 14.49 30.49
C LYS A 330 -0.89 15.74 29.68
N TYR A 331 -1.75 16.60 30.18
CA TYR A 331 -2.14 17.83 29.52
C TYR A 331 -2.30 18.96 30.53
N ARG A 332 -1.81 20.15 30.17
CA ARG A 332 -1.95 21.36 30.99
C ARG A 332 -2.95 22.29 30.33
N LEU A 333 -4.08 22.52 31.00
CA LEU A 333 -5.08 23.48 30.57
C LEU A 333 -4.83 24.83 31.27
N THR A 334 -4.60 25.86 30.47
CA THR A 334 -4.37 27.25 30.89
C THR A 334 -5.51 28.14 30.41
N ASN A 335 -5.62 29.34 30.97
CA ASN A 335 -6.72 30.27 30.69
C ASN A 335 -6.83 30.67 29.21
N ASP A 336 -5.71 30.80 28.51
CA ASP A 336 -5.63 31.14 27.08
C ASP A 336 -6.14 30.03 26.15
N LEU A 337 -6.23 28.79 26.64
CA LEU A 337 -6.77 27.66 25.90
C LEU A 337 -8.31 27.53 26.05
N VAL A 338 -8.92 28.33 26.91
CA VAL A 338 -10.38 28.38 27.08
C VAL A 338 -10.97 29.33 26.03
N PRO A 339 -11.96 28.90 25.21
CA PRO A 339 -12.59 29.76 24.23
C PRO A 339 -13.21 31.02 24.87
N PRO A 340 -13.13 32.20 24.25
CA PRO A 340 -13.70 33.44 24.78
C PRO A 340 -15.22 33.36 25.05
N GLU A 341 -15.93 32.49 24.33
CA GLU A 341 -17.37 32.26 24.47
C GLU A 341 -17.72 31.37 25.67
N SER A 342 -16.72 30.79 26.34
CA SER A 342 -16.93 29.98 27.54
C SER A 342 -17.56 30.84 28.64
N PRO A 343 -18.58 30.33 29.35
CA PRO A 343 -19.19 31.06 30.46
C PRO A 343 -18.27 31.15 31.70
N ILE A 344 -17.17 30.40 31.73
CA ILE A 344 -16.19 30.35 32.82
C ILE A 344 -14.78 30.38 32.23
N HIS A 345 -13.93 31.27 32.74
CA HIS A 345 -12.50 31.28 32.45
C HIS A 345 -11.68 30.75 33.64
N LEU A 346 -10.45 30.29 33.37
CA LEU A 346 -9.53 29.78 34.39
C LEU A 346 -8.83 30.92 35.11
N ASN A 347 -9.62 31.68 35.86
CA ASN A 347 -9.13 32.67 36.81
C ASN A 347 -10.01 32.64 38.07
N THR A 348 -9.42 33.01 39.19
CA THR A 348 -10.10 32.96 40.50
C THR A 348 -11.30 33.92 40.59
N THR A 349 -11.31 35.01 39.82
CA THR A 349 -12.40 36.01 39.81
C THR A 349 -13.68 35.42 39.18
N ASP A 350 -13.56 34.81 38.01
CA ASP A 350 -14.66 34.10 37.33
C ASP A 350 -15.12 32.89 38.15
N LEU A 351 -14.17 32.16 38.74
CA LEU A 351 -14.44 30.99 39.56
C LEU A 351 -15.02 31.32 40.93
N LYS A 352 -15.08 32.58 41.36
CA LYS A 352 -15.53 32.99 42.69
C LYS A 352 -16.92 32.48 43.06
N ASN A 353 -17.85 32.43 42.10
CA ASN A 353 -19.21 31.95 42.35
C ASN A 353 -19.30 30.42 42.44
N TYR A 354 -18.28 29.72 41.95
CA TYR A 354 -18.21 28.27 41.90
C TYR A 354 -17.33 27.69 43.03
N ILE A 355 -16.18 28.31 43.28
CA ILE A 355 -15.18 27.91 44.28
C ILE A 355 -14.79 29.17 45.08
N PRO A 356 -15.67 29.67 45.96
CA PRO A 356 -15.43 30.92 46.68
C PRO A 356 -14.18 30.88 47.57
N GLU A 357 -13.84 29.71 48.10
CA GLU A 357 -12.66 29.48 48.95
C GLU A 357 -11.36 29.69 48.17
N LEU A 358 -11.35 29.34 46.87
CA LEU A 358 -10.22 29.58 45.97
C LEU A 358 -9.95 31.08 45.80
N TYR A 359 -11.01 31.87 45.55
CA TYR A 359 -10.88 33.32 45.43
C TYR A 359 -10.51 33.98 46.75
N ALA A 360 -11.07 33.52 47.87
CA ALA A 360 -10.77 34.06 49.19
C ALA A 360 -9.27 33.92 49.54
N LYS A 361 -8.67 32.77 49.18
CA LYS A 361 -7.24 32.51 49.42
C LYS A 361 -6.33 33.16 48.36
N PHE A 362 -6.75 33.17 47.10
CA PHE A 362 -5.93 33.61 45.96
C PHE A 362 -6.67 34.59 45.05
N PRO A 363 -6.93 35.83 45.50
CA PRO A 363 -7.76 36.77 44.74
C PRO A 363 -7.07 37.25 43.46
N ASN A 364 -7.84 37.27 42.36
CA ASN A 364 -7.46 37.79 41.04
C ASN A 364 -6.23 37.12 40.41
N GLN A 365 -6.02 35.83 40.67
CA GLN A 365 -4.97 35.01 40.06
C GLN A 365 -5.50 34.12 38.93
N LEU A 366 -4.61 33.76 38.00
CA LEU A 366 -4.87 32.77 36.96
C LEU A 366 -4.85 31.35 37.55
N VAL A 367 -5.63 30.46 36.98
CA VAL A 367 -5.73 29.04 37.35
C VAL A 367 -5.18 28.18 36.22
N VAL A 368 -4.47 27.13 36.61
CA VAL A 368 -3.96 26.08 35.71
C VAL A 368 -4.50 24.75 36.20
N ILE A 369 -4.91 23.90 35.25
CA ILE A 369 -5.35 22.54 35.54
C ILE A 369 -4.37 21.58 34.87
N ASP A 370 -3.63 20.83 35.68
CA ASP A 370 -2.81 19.72 35.22
C ASP A 370 -3.64 18.43 35.24
N ILE A 371 -3.80 17.82 34.07
CA ILE A 371 -4.57 16.60 33.83
C ILE A 371 -3.58 15.47 33.56
N ALA A 372 -3.65 14.37 34.31
CA ALA A 372 -2.80 13.19 34.09
C ALA A 372 -3.64 11.92 34.16
N ALA A 373 -3.50 11.04 33.16
CA ALA A 373 -4.13 9.72 33.22
C ALA A 373 -3.50 8.88 34.34
N ASN A 374 -4.34 8.19 35.12
CA ASN A 374 -3.91 7.33 36.24
C ASN A 374 -3.68 5.87 35.79
N GLN A 375 -4.30 5.49 34.68
CA GLN A 375 -4.13 4.20 34.00
C GLN A 375 -4.35 4.40 32.50
N ALA A 376 -3.97 3.40 31.69
CA ALA A 376 -4.25 3.42 30.26
C ALA A 376 -5.77 3.56 30.01
N PRO A 377 -6.20 4.55 29.21
CA PRO A 377 -7.58 4.63 28.75
C PRO A 377 -8.02 3.38 28.01
N SER A 378 -9.33 3.18 27.88
CA SER A 378 -9.90 2.14 27.03
C SER A 378 -10.60 2.76 25.81
N VAL A 379 -10.63 2.00 24.72
CA VAL A 379 -11.42 2.31 23.52
C VAL A 379 -12.30 1.10 23.21
N SER A 380 -13.60 1.32 23.04
CA SER A 380 -14.54 0.24 22.73
C SER A 380 -15.34 0.56 21.48
N PHE A 381 -15.48 -0.42 20.59
CA PHE A 381 -16.33 -0.32 19.40
C PHE A 381 -17.64 -1.10 19.64
N GLY A 382 -18.76 -0.44 19.40
CA GLY A 382 -20.11 -1.02 19.47
C GLY A 382 -21.07 -0.21 18.60
N SER A 383 -22.31 0.04 19.05
CA SER A 383 -23.21 0.96 18.34
C SER A 383 -22.71 2.41 18.30
N SER A 384 -21.73 2.74 19.15
CA SER A 384 -20.93 3.96 19.15
C SER A 384 -19.49 3.60 19.50
N VAL A 385 -18.56 4.54 19.32
CA VAL A 385 -17.19 4.39 19.84
C VAL A 385 -17.13 5.05 21.21
N THR A 386 -16.78 4.29 22.24
CA THR A 386 -16.70 4.82 23.60
C THR A 386 -15.27 4.78 24.13
N THR A 387 -14.99 5.65 25.09
CA THR A 387 -13.72 5.68 25.81
C THR A 387 -13.96 5.91 27.29
N GLU A 388 -13.16 5.23 28.11
CA GLU A 388 -13.14 5.43 29.56
C GLU A 388 -11.76 5.91 30.00
N ILE A 389 -11.75 6.97 30.79
CA ILE A 389 -10.53 7.64 31.25
C ILE A 389 -10.62 7.80 32.76
N ASN A 390 -9.60 7.33 33.46
CA ASN A 390 -9.38 7.64 34.87
C ASN A 390 -8.18 8.58 34.95
N ALA A 391 -8.38 9.76 35.54
CA ALA A 391 -7.36 10.80 35.57
C ALA A 391 -7.35 11.54 36.91
N THR A 392 -6.24 12.22 37.17
CA THR A 392 -6.09 13.19 38.26
C THR A 392 -6.08 14.58 37.67
N LEU A 393 -6.86 15.49 38.25
CA LEU A 393 -6.88 16.92 37.93
C LEU A 393 -6.31 17.69 39.12
N THR A 394 -5.20 18.37 38.90
CA THR A 394 -4.54 19.22 39.89
C THR A 394 -4.81 20.68 39.55
N PHE A 395 -5.56 21.37 40.42
CA PHE A 395 -5.85 22.79 40.27
C PHE A 395 -4.78 23.59 41.00
N SER A 396 -4.09 24.46 40.26
CA SER A 396 -3.08 25.36 40.81
C SER A 396 -3.36 26.79 40.43
N VAL A 397 -2.95 27.74 41.27
CA VAL A 397 -2.94 29.16 40.95
C VAL A 397 -1.54 29.59 40.53
N VAL A 398 -1.46 30.57 39.63
CA VAL A 398 -0.17 31.16 39.21
C VAL A 398 0.16 32.31 40.13
N ASP A 399 1.28 32.22 40.86
CA ASP A 399 1.78 33.32 41.69
C ASP A 399 2.10 34.53 40.80
N PRO A 400 1.45 35.69 41.00
CA PRO A 400 1.60 36.85 40.12
C PRO A 400 2.96 37.53 40.24
N LYS A 401 3.74 37.25 41.28
CA LYS A 401 5.08 37.83 41.52
C LYS A 401 6.19 36.92 41.01
N GLN A 402 6.05 35.61 41.19
CA GLN A 402 7.10 34.63 40.90
C GLN A 402 6.82 33.76 39.67
N GLY A 403 5.56 33.70 39.20
CA GLY A 403 5.12 32.82 38.12
C GLY A 403 5.07 31.34 38.50
N SER A 404 5.38 30.98 39.75
CA SER A 404 5.32 29.60 40.25
C SER A 404 3.89 29.12 40.43
N LEU A 405 3.66 27.82 40.25
CA LEU A 405 2.37 27.20 40.52
C LEU A 405 2.24 26.87 42.01
N GLN A 406 1.13 27.30 42.62
CA GLN A 406 0.73 26.89 43.95
C GLN A 406 -0.51 26.00 43.87
N GLU A 407 -0.38 24.76 44.32
CA GLU A 407 -1.49 23.80 44.35
C GLU A 407 -2.62 24.31 45.26
N ALA A 408 -3.84 24.25 44.76
CA ALA A 408 -5.04 24.64 45.48
C ALA A 408 -5.83 23.42 45.94
N PHE A 409 -6.13 22.49 45.03
CA PHE A 409 -6.80 21.23 45.34
C PHE A 409 -6.60 20.20 44.22
N VAL A 410 -6.81 18.93 44.55
CA VAL A 410 -6.63 17.78 43.66
C VAL A 410 -7.89 16.93 43.67
N VAL A 411 -8.36 16.57 42.48
CA VAL A 411 -9.50 15.65 42.31
C VAL A 411 -9.13 14.48 41.41
N SER A 412 -9.55 13.28 41.80
CA SER A 412 -9.60 12.13 40.93
C SER A 412 -10.88 12.16 40.12
N THR A 413 -10.82 11.75 38.86
CA THR A 413 -11.98 11.70 37.98
C THR A 413 -12.09 10.40 37.20
N TYR A 414 -13.34 10.01 36.96
CA TYR A 414 -13.74 9.02 35.98
C TYR A 414 -14.58 9.71 34.90
N LEU A 415 -14.16 9.55 33.65
CA LEU A 415 -14.83 10.04 32.45
C LEU A 415 -15.22 8.86 31.58
N ALA A 416 -16.48 8.81 31.18
CA ALA A 416 -16.96 7.96 30.09
C ALA A 416 -17.47 8.87 28.96
N GLY A 417 -16.84 8.77 27.79
CA GLY A 417 -17.18 9.55 26.61
C GLY A 417 -17.62 8.65 25.46
N SER A 418 -18.48 9.18 24.59
CA SER A 418 -18.87 8.53 23.34
C SER A 418 -18.64 9.46 22.16
N VAL A 419 -18.21 8.90 21.05
CA VAL A 419 -18.15 9.56 19.75
C VAL A 419 -19.29 8.99 18.90
N SER A 420 -20.09 9.88 18.33
CA SER A 420 -21.18 9.55 17.44
C SER A 420 -21.01 10.28 16.09
N GLY A 421 -21.99 10.14 15.20
CA GLY A 421 -22.00 10.86 13.92
C GLY A 421 -20.81 10.51 13.01
N PHE A 422 -20.28 9.30 13.14
CA PHE A 422 -19.17 8.86 12.29
C PHE A 422 -19.53 8.95 10.82
N THR A 423 -18.61 9.41 10.00
CA THR A 423 -18.68 9.24 8.55
C THR A 423 -17.34 8.78 8.04
N VAL A 424 -17.36 7.82 7.11
CA VAL A 424 -16.18 7.45 6.32
C VAL A 424 -16.51 7.69 4.87
N LYS A 425 -15.81 8.65 4.25
CA LYS A 425 -16.07 9.07 2.87
C LYS A 425 -14.80 8.98 2.05
N ALA A 426 -14.93 8.47 0.83
CA ALA A 426 -13.89 8.62 -0.16
C ALA A 426 -13.71 10.11 -0.52
N SER A 427 -12.47 10.52 -0.78
CA SER A 427 -12.18 11.83 -1.35
C SER A 427 -12.81 11.96 -2.75
N THR A 428 -12.93 13.18 -3.28
CA THR A 428 -13.49 13.42 -4.63
C THR A 428 -12.75 12.66 -5.72
N THR A 429 -11.44 12.45 -5.54
CA THR A 429 -10.58 11.67 -6.44
C THR A 429 -10.60 10.16 -6.16
N GLY A 430 -11.22 9.73 -5.07
CA GLY A 430 -11.22 8.36 -4.58
C GLY A 430 -9.90 7.89 -3.96
N THR A 431 -8.87 8.73 -3.89
CA THR A 431 -7.50 8.34 -3.51
C THR A 431 -7.22 8.41 -2.01
N ALA A 432 -8.19 8.83 -1.20
CA ALA A 432 -8.06 8.91 0.24
C ALA A 432 -9.43 8.64 0.89
N LEU A 433 -9.41 8.19 2.14
CA LEU A 433 -10.58 8.10 3.00
C LEU A 433 -10.52 9.21 4.04
N ASN A 434 -11.60 9.96 4.22
CA ASN A 434 -11.74 10.88 5.34
C ASN A 434 -12.67 10.29 6.38
N VAL A 435 -12.18 10.14 7.60
CA VAL A 435 -12.94 9.67 8.76
C VAL A 435 -13.28 10.85 9.64
N THR A 436 -14.56 11.12 9.82
CA THR A 436 -15.05 12.18 10.73
C THR A 436 -15.87 11.58 11.86
N GLY A 437 -16.04 12.35 12.94
CA GLY A 437 -16.93 12.01 14.04
C GLY A 437 -17.30 13.23 14.86
N THR A 438 -18.09 13.04 15.91
CA THR A 438 -18.42 14.10 16.88
C THR A 438 -18.40 13.50 18.27
N LEU A 439 -17.60 14.09 19.16
CA LEU A 439 -17.60 13.79 20.57
C LEU A 439 -18.91 14.29 21.20
N ASP A 440 -19.66 13.37 21.76
CA ASP A 440 -20.93 13.65 22.42
C ASP A 440 -20.68 14.44 23.72
N PRO A 441 -21.67 15.24 24.18
CA PRO A 441 -21.61 15.83 25.51
C PRO A 441 -21.45 14.74 26.58
N PHE A 442 -20.50 14.93 27.48
CA PHE A 442 -20.22 13.96 28.55
C PHE A 442 -20.26 14.64 29.91
N LYS A 443 -20.48 13.82 30.94
CA LYS A 443 -20.35 14.21 32.34
C LYS A 443 -19.22 13.39 32.95
N ILE A 444 -18.44 14.03 33.80
CA ILE A 444 -17.42 13.33 34.58
C ILE A 444 -17.95 13.08 35.99
N SER A 445 -17.38 12.10 36.69
CA SER A 445 -17.51 11.97 38.14
C SER A 445 -16.20 12.39 38.79
N ILE A 446 -16.26 13.16 39.88
CA ILE A 446 -15.08 13.60 40.61
C ILE A 446 -15.11 13.18 42.08
N LYS A 447 -13.91 12.99 42.64
CA LYS A 447 -13.69 12.76 44.06
C LYS A 447 -12.56 13.67 44.53
N LEU A 448 -12.76 14.36 45.65
CA LEU A 448 -11.71 15.16 46.28
C LEU A 448 -10.64 14.23 46.86
N ASP A 449 -9.39 14.45 46.48
CA ASP A 449 -8.25 13.75 47.04
C ASP A 449 -7.49 14.62 48.04
N LYS A 450 -7.31 15.90 47.71
CA LYS A 450 -6.59 16.88 48.54
C LYS A 450 -7.18 18.28 48.34
N THR A 451 -7.18 19.08 49.40
CA THR A 451 -7.52 20.51 49.34
C THR A 451 -6.59 21.30 50.27
N ASP A 452 -6.02 22.37 49.74
CA ASP A 452 -5.26 23.36 50.51
C ASP A 452 -6.07 24.67 50.67
N ILE A 453 -7.29 24.74 50.12
CA ILE A 453 -8.18 25.92 50.19
C ILE A 453 -9.30 25.77 51.22
N GLY A 454 -9.30 24.69 52.00
CA GLY A 454 -10.35 24.38 52.99
C GLY A 454 -11.46 23.51 52.40
N ASP A 455 -12.61 23.50 53.07
CA ASP A 455 -13.77 22.72 52.63
C ASP A 455 -14.30 23.24 51.30
N VAL A 456 -14.48 22.35 50.33
CA VAL A 456 -14.94 22.70 48.99
C VAL A 456 -16.28 22.03 48.69
N ASP A 457 -17.21 22.79 48.10
CA ASP A 457 -18.49 22.27 47.63
C ASP A 457 -18.29 21.45 46.35
N MET A 458 -18.25 20.12 46.50
CA MET A 458 -18.05 19.18 45.40
C MET A 458 -19.12 19.27 44.33
N GLY A 459 -20.36 19.68 44.65
CA GLY A 459 -21.40 19.88 43.65
C GLY A 459 -21.09 21.04 42.72
N ARG A 460 -20.52 22.12 43.25
CA ARG A 460 -20.09 23.28 42.44
C ARG A 460 -18.84 22.98 41.63
N ILE A 461 -17.86 22.28 42.21
CA ILE A 461 -16.66 21.85 41.47
C ILE A 461 -17.08 20.93 40.32
N GLN A 462 -17.96 19.96 40.57
CA GLN A 462 -18.47 19.04 39.56
C GLN A 462 -19.11 19.78 38.37
N ASN A 463 -19.93 20.80 38.65
CA ASN A 463 -20.55 21.62 37.60
C ASN A 463 -19.51 22.45 36.84
N THR A 464 -18.55 23.03 37.54
CA THR A 464 -17.47 23.84 36.94
C THR A 464 -16.64 23.01 35.96
N ILE A 465 -16.21 21.82 36.38
CA ILE A 465 -15.40 20.96 35.53
C ILE A 465 -16.21 20.45 34.35
N ASN A 466 -17.48 20.09 34.54
CA ASN A 466 -18.35 19.70 33.42
C ASN A 466 -18.47 20.82 32.37
N ILE A 467 -18.57 22.09 32.79
CA ILE A 467 -18.60 23.24 31.88
C ILE A 467 -17.25 23.37 31.16
N LEU A 468 -16.13 23.43 31.90
CA LEU A 468 -14.80 23.61 31.30
C LEU A 468 -14.44 22.49 30.31
N LEU A 469 -14.79 21.24 30.62
CA LEU A 469 -14.51 20.11 29.72
C LEU A 469 -15.40 20.11 28.47
N ASN A 470 -16.68 20.48 28.59
CA ASN A 470 -17.59 20.51 27.44
C ASN A 470 -17.40 21.73 26.53
N TYR A 471 -17.00 22.88 27.08
CA TYR A 471 -16.76 24.10 26.29
C TYR A 471 -15.29 24.25 25.86
N GLY A 472 -14.34 23.67 26.60
CA GLY A 472 -12.92 23.66 26.24
C GLY A 472 -12.53 22.43 25.45
N ILE A 473 -12.34 21.30 26.15
CA ILE A 473 -11.77 20.08 25.56
C ILE A 473 -12.65 19.51 24.46
N ARG A 474 -13.97 19.38 24.69
CA ARG A 474 -14.87 18.81 23.70
C ARG A 474 -14.92 19.64 22.41
N GLU A 475 -14.98 20.96 22.50
CA GLU A 475 -14.97 21.83 21.32
C GLU A 475 -13.64 21.73 20.56
N TYR A 476 -12.51 21.72 21.26
CA TYR A 476 -11.21 21.48 20.64
C TYR A 476 -11.15 20.14 19.90
N VAL A 477 -11.61 19.05 20.54
CA VAL A 477 -11.65 17.72 19.94
C VAL A 477 -12.61 17.69 18.74
N ASN A 478 -13.78 18.31 18.84
CA ASN A 478 -14.76 18.36 17.75
C ASN A 478 -14.24 19.15 16.54
N GLN A 479 -13.47 20.23 16.72
CA GLN A 479 -12.83 20.92 15.61
C GLN A 479 -11.91 19.98 14.81
N LYS A 480 -11.21 19.06 15.49
CA LYS A 480 -10.35 18.05 14.83
C LYS A 480 -11.17 16.92 14.20
N LEU A 481 -12.15 16.36 14.93
CA LEU A 481 -12.98 15.25 14.44
C LEU A 481 -13.89 15.64 13.28
N GLN A 482 -14.40 16.87 13.25
CA GLN A 482 -15.23 17.37 12.15
C GLN A 482 -14.40 17.71 10.91
N LYS A 483 -13.17 18.21 11.07
CA LYS A 483 -12.20 18.32 9.97
C LYS A 483 -11.88 16.92 9.39
N GLY A 484 -11.81 15.93 10.27
CA GLY A 484 -11.60 14.54 9.94
C GLY A 484 -10.13 14.15 9.84
N TYR A 485 -9.89 12.85 9.90
CA TYR A 485 -8.59 12.24 9.68
C TYR A 485 -8.55 11.64 8.26
N VAL A 486 -7.65 12.16 7.43
CA VAL A 486 -7.47 11.70 6.05
C VAL A 486 -6.44 10.59 6.03
N VAL A 487 -6.85 9.43 5.54
CA VAL A 487 -6.01 8.27 5.28
C VAL A 487 -5.79 8.17 3.77
N ASP A 488 -4.56 8.45 3.34
CA ASP A 488 -4.19 8.27 1.94
C ASP A 488 -4.18 6.79 1.58
N LEU A 489 -4.78 6.47 0.43
CA LEU A 489 -4.71 5.12 -0.12
C LEU A 489 -3.37 4.90 -0.82
N PRO A 490 -2.96 3.64 -1.00
CA PRO A 490 -1.87 3.31 -1.90
C PRO A 490 -2.07 3.97 -3.28
N LYS A 491 -1.01 4.59 -3.82
CA LYS A 491 -1.10 5.31 -5.11
C LYS A 491 -1.62 4.39 -6.20
N GLY A 492 -2.51 4.95 -7.00
CA GLY A 492 -3.21 4.26 -8.08
C GLY A 492 -4.49 3.56 -7.63
N LEU A 493 -4.64 3.23 -6.34
CA LEU A 493 -5.91 2.76 -5.81
C LEU A 493 -6.90 3.91 -5.69
N LYS A 494 -8.14 3.63 -6.06
CA LYS A 494 -9.27 4.50 -5.80
C LYS A 494 -10.41 3.69 -5.22
N VAL A 495 -11.11 4.28 -4.26
CA VAL A 495 -12.31 3.68 -3.67
C VAL A 495 -13.51 4.59 -3.87
N SER A 496 -14.68 3.97 -3.99
CA SER A 496 -15.96 4.67 -4.09
C SER A 496 -17.04 3.84 -3.39
N ASN A 497 -18.24 4.43 -3.25
CA ASN A 497 -19.40 3.79 -2.63
C ASN A 497 -19.06 3.14 -1.28
N VAL A 498 -18.26 3.86 -0.47
CA VAL A 498 -17.80 3.38 0.82
C VAL A 498 -18.98 3.26 1.78
N VAL A 499 -19.14 2.07 2.32
CA VAL A 499 -20.10 1.74 3.38
C VAL A 499 -19.32 1.26 4.58
N PHE A 500 -19.81 1.57 5.78
CA PHE A 500 -19.18 1.10 7.00
C PHE A 500 -20.23 0.81 8.07
N LYS A 501 -19.86 -0.05 9.02
CA LYS A 501 -20.68 -0.40 10.18
C LYS A 501 -19.76 -0.71 11.35
N PHE A 502 -20.09 -0.17 12.51
CA PHE A 502 -19.49 -0.62 13.75
C PHE A 502 -20.22 -1.86 14.28
N GLU A 503 -19.43 -2.82 14.72
CA GLU A 503 -19.85 -4.04 15.41
C GLU A 503 -19.14 -4.09 16.76
N THR A 504 -19.56 -5.01 17.64
CA THR A 504 -18.89 -5.20 18.92
C THR A 504 -17.43 -5.59 18.70
N GLY A 505 -16.52 -4.67 19.04
CA GLY A 505 -15.07 -4.87 18.99
C GLY A 505 -14.37 -4.46 17.69
N TYR A 506 -15.10 -4.20 16.60
CA TYR A 506 -14.49 -3.86 15.30
C TYR A 506 -15.37 -2.95 14.42
N LEU A 507 -14.72 -2.23 13.53
CA LEU A 507 -15.33 -1.50 12.42
C LEU A 507 -15.18 -2.33 11.15
N ALA A 508 -16.29 -2.62 10.47
CA ALA A 508 -16.29 -3.16 9.11
C ALA A 508 -16.50 -2.03 8.11
N LEU A 509 -15.64 -1.92 7.12
CA LEU A 509 -15.72 -0.98 6.02
C LEU A 509 -15.65 -1.75 4.71
N GLY A 510 -16.40 -1.35 3.70
CA GLY A 510 -16.31 -1.93 2.37
C GLY A 510 -16.68 -0.90 1.31
N GLY A 511 -16.43 -1.23 0.05
CA GLY A 511 -16.76 -0.34 -1.06
C GLY A 511 -16.37 -0.93 -2.39
N LYS A 512 -16.45 -0.08 -3.42
CA LYS A 512 -15.98 -0.38 -4.76
C LYS A 512 -14.53 0.06 -4.93
N VAL A 513 -13.78 -0.66 -5.75
CA VAL A 513 -12.38 -0.40 -6.00
C VAL A 513 -12.14 -0.18 -7.49
N THR A 514 -11.36 0.84 -7.81
CA THR A 514 -10.81 1.01 -9.16
C THR A 514 -9.33 1.30 -9.07
N TYR A 515 -8.67 1.14 -10.20
CA TYR A 515 -7.26 1.35 -10.33
C TYR A 515 -6.95 2.35 -11.44
N ALA A 516 -6.03 3.25 -11.17
CA ALA A 516 -5.54 4.23 -12.12
C ALA A 516 -4.01 4.18 -12.06
N PRO A 517 -3.34 3.56 -13.05
CA PRO A 517 -1.89 3.52 -13.09
C PRO A 517 -1.31 4.94 -12.99
N PRO A 518 -0.35 5.20 -12.07
CA PRO A 518 0.39 6.45 -12.05
C PRO A 518 1.07 6.70 -13.40
N GLN A 519 0.84 7.87 -13.98
CA GLN A 519 1.42 8.29 -15.26
C GLN A 519 2.96 8.16 -15.23
N GLY A 520 3.55 7.50 -16.24
CA GLY A 520 5.01 7.39 -16.43
C GLY A 520 5.69 6.14 -15.84
N SER A 521 4.94 5.12 -15.41
CA SER A 521 5.47 3.99 -14.64
C SER A 521 6.09 2.84 -15.47
N ALA A 522 5.62 2.47 -16.67
CA ALA A 522 6.33 1.45 -17.48
C ALA A 522 7.47 1.99 -18.38
N LEU A 523 7.38 3.22 -18.86
CA LEU A 523 8.12 3.65 -20.06
C LEU A 523 9.65 3.76 -19.90
N TYR A 524 10.14 3.99 -18.66
CA TYR A 524 11.56 4.28 -18.41
C TYR A 524 12.33 3.15 -17.72
N ALA A 525 11.68 2.36 -16.85
CA ALA A 525 12.39 1.33 -16.08
C ALA A 525 12.68 0.07 -16.91
N PHE A 526 11.77 -0.31 -17.80
CA PHE A 526 11.91 -1.49 -18.64
C PHE A 526 12.97 -1.30 -19.73
N LYS A 527 12.92 -0.17 -20.44
CA LYS A 527 13.97 0.25 -21.38
C LYS A 527 15.35 0.24 -20.73
N ARG A 528 15.48 0.73 -19.48
CA ARG A 528 16.78 0.81 -18.79
C ARG A 528 17.34 -0.55 -18.38
N ARG A 529 16.54 -1.50 -17.89
CA ARG A 529 17.07 -2.82 -17.47
C ARG A 529 17.38 -3.76 -18.63
N VAL A 530 16.52 -3.78 -19.65
CA VAL A 530 16.76 -4.57 -20.86
C VAL A 530 18.00 -4.06 -21.57
N PHE A 531 18.07 -2.74 -21.80
CA PHE A 531 19.22 -2.11 -22.45
C PHE A 531 20.51 -2.36 -21.67
N MET A 532 20.50 -2.26 -20.34
CA MET A 532 21.68 -2.56 -19.53
C MET A 532 22.08 -4.05 -19.61
N SER A 533 21.12 -4.99 -19.64
CA SER A 533 21.43 -6.43 -19.78
C SER A 533 21.90 -6.84 -21.19
N GLN A 534 21.43 -6.15 -22.23
CA GLN A 534 21.94 -6.32 -23.60
C GLN A 534 23.31 -5.67 -23.75
N MET A 535 23.49 -4.46 -23.20
CA MET A 535 24.77 -3.76 -23.21
C MET A 535 25.83 -4.50 -22.40
N GLU A 536 25.50 -5.09 -21.25
CA GLU A 536 26.43 -5.95 -20.49
C GLU A 536 26.81 -7.21 -21.28
N ARG A 537 25.86 -7.83 -22.00
CA ARG A 537 26.12 -8.99 -22.87
C ARG A 537 26.97 -8.62 -24.09
N GLU A 538 26.71 -7.48 -24.71
CA GLU A 538 27.51 -6.97 -25.83
C GLU A 538 28.91 -6.55 -25.39
N ILE A 539 29.06 -5.94 -24.22
CA ILE A 539 30.35 -5.61 -23.62
C ILE A 539 31.12 -6.90 -23.34
N LEU A 540 30.52 -7.90 -22.68
CA LEU A 540 31.17 -9.19 -22.39
C LEU A 540 31.56 -9.94 -23.68
N ALA A 541 30.70 -9.96 -24.69
CA ALA A 541 30.99 -10.57 -26.00
C ALA A 541 32.12 -9.84 -26.77
N LYS A 542 32.24 -8.52 -26.59
CA LYS A 542 33.36 -7.74 -27.15
C LYS A 542 34.68 -8.01 -26.41
N TYR A 543 34.63 -8.21 -25.09
CA TYR A 543 35.80 -8.54 -24.27
C TYR A 543 36.32 -9.97 -24.52
N GLU A 544 35.44 -10.95 -24.75
CA GLU A 544 35.87 -12.31 -25.14
C GLU A 544 36.48 -12.39 -26.55
N CYS A 545 36.18 -11.44 -27.43
CA CYS A 545 36.81 -11.33 -28.76
C CYS A 545 38.18 -10.62 -28.76
N ASP A 546 38.53 -9.88 -27.70
CA ASP A 546 39.73 -9.02 -27.65
C ASP A 546 40.91 -9.58 -26.82
N GLU A 547 40.80 -10.79 -26.27
CA GLU A 547 41.93 -11.48 -25.59
C GLU A 547 43.09 -11.90 -26.53
N GLY A 548 43.07 -11.45 -27.79
CA GLY A 548 44.12 -11.71 -28.78
C GLY A 548 45.17 -10.61 -28.99
N LEU A 549 44.96 -9.35 -28.60
CA LEU A 549 45.88 -8.26 -29.02
C LEU A 549 46.07 -7.13 -28.00
N ASN A 550 47.29 -7.07 -27.44
CA ASN A 550 48.04 -5.95 -26.89
C ASN A 550 47.30 -4.75 -26.24
N TYR A 551 47.53 -4.62 -24.93
CA TYR A 551 47.38 -3.45 -24.07
C TYR A 551 47.51 -2.08 -24.77
N ARG A 552 46.40 -1.32 -24.81
CA ARG A 552 46.42 0.14 -24.69
C ARG A 552 45.29 0.61 -23.79
N ARG A 553 45.62 1.49 -22.83
CA ARG A 553 44.65 2.32 -22.10
C ARG A 553 43.83 3.13 -23.11
N LEU A 554 42.51 3.05 -23.03
CA LEU A 554 41.60 4.02 -23.64
C LEU A 554 40.66 4.55 -22.56
N GLU A 555 40.69 5.87 -22.42
CA GLU A 555 39.96 6.68 -21.46
C GLU A 555 38.46 6.68 -21.76
N CYS A 556 37.63 6.56 -20.71
CA CYS A 556 36.17 6.59 -20.75
C CYS A 556 35.60 8.00 -21.05
N GLN A 557 36.04 8.64 -22.13
CA GLN A 557 35.62 9.98 -22.52
C GLN A 557 34.48 10.04 -23.58
N PRO A 558 34.27 9.08 -24.51
CA PRO A 558 33.29 9.32 -25.60
C PRO A 558 31.81 9.07 -25.26
N LEU A 559 31.48 8.43 -24.13
CA LEU A 559 30.09 8.05 -23.81
C LEU A 559 29.30 9.13 -23.06
N TRP A 560 29.98 10.14 -22.51
CA TRP A 560 29.34 11.24 -21.79
C TRP A 560 28.60 12.21 -22.72
N ASP A 561 29.11 12.42 -23.94
CA ASP A 561 28.54 13.35 -24.92
C ASP A 561 27.30 12.80 -25.64
N LEU A 562 27.08 11.49 -25.62
CA LEU A 562 25.90 10.83 -26.22
C LEU A 562 24.66 10.84 -25.30
N TYR A 563 24.84 11.10 -24.00
CA TYR A 563 23.75 11.07 -23.01
C TYR A 563 23.16 12.47 -22.70
N TYR A 564 23.86 13.55 -23.04
CA TYR A 564 23.46 14.94 -22.71
C TYR A 564 23.48 15.93 -23.90
N GLY A 565 23.43 15.45 -25.14
CA GLY A 565 23.41 16.32 -26.32
C GLY A 565 22.12 17.14 -26.47
N LYS A 566 22.28 18.43 -26.79
CA LYS A 566 21.28 19.46 -27.13
C LYS A 566 20.08 19.03 -27.97
#